data_AF-A0A5C7XD66-F1
#
_entry.id   AF-A0A5C7XD66-F1
#
_cell.length_a   1.000
_cell.length_b   1.000
_cell.length_c   1.000
_cell.angle_alpha   90.00
_cell.angle_beta   90.00
_cell.angle_gamma   90.00
#
_symmetry.space_group_name_H-M   'P 1'
#
loop_
_entity.id
_entity.type
_entity.pdbx_description
1 polymer ?
#
loop_
_entity_poly.entity_id
_entity_poly.type
_entity_poly.pdbx_seq_one_letter_code
_entity_poly.pdbx_strand_id
1 'polypeptide(L)'
;MGLIDAMLGHAGEKPVEKIEEEFAPLLAPGESLQRAFSTIRDLIVFTDRRVVLVNKQGVTAKKTEYRSIPYRAITMFSLETAGHFDLEAELRIWLSGQPAPIELHLGRGSGAQSIVSLLAQHASK
;
A
#
# COMPACT_ATOMS: atom_id res chain seq x y z
N MET A 1 12.97 -20.08 11.92
CA MET A 1 12.65 -19.38 13.18
C MET A 1 13.17 -17.95 13.05
N GLY A 2 12.30 -16.96 13.20
CA GLY A 2 12.70 -15.57 13.42
C GLY A 2 12.64 -14.65 12.19
N LEU A 3 11.42 -14.29 11.77
CA LEU A 3 11.07 -13.03 11.08
C LEU A 3 9.54 -12.84 10.99
N ILE A 4 8.76 -13.83 11.45
CA ILE A 4 7.29 -13.80 11.44
C ILE A 4 6.72 -13.29 12.79
N ASP A 5 7.47 -13.35 13.89
CA ASP A 5 6.92 -13.14 15.24
C ASP A 5 7.00 -11.71 15.82
N ALA A 6 7.50 -10.72 15.08
CA ALA A 6 7.66 -9.35 15.62
C ALA A 6 6.72 -8.29 15.01
N MET A 7 5.92 -8.63 14.00
CA MET A 7 5.11 -7.64 13.26
C MET A 7 3.65 -8.09 13.06
N LEU A 8 3.11 -8.84 14.03
CA LEU A 8 1.69 -9.16 14.10
C LEU A 8 0.94 -8.00 14.78
N GLY A 9 0.23 -7.20 13.99
CA GLY A 9 -1.03 -6.60 14.46
C GLY A 9 -1.31 -5.12 14.19
N HIS A 10 -0.39 -4.33 13.67
CA HIS A 10 -0.67 -2.91 13.38
C HIS A 10 -0.38 -2.56 11.92
N ALA A 11 -1.37 -1.95 11.26
CA ALA A 11 -1.17 -1.26 10.00
C ALA A 11 -0.25 -0.06 10.26
N GLY A 12 1.04 -0.33 10.24
CA GLY A 12 2.09 0.62 10.57
C GLY A 12 2.87 0.99 9.32
N GLU A 13 3.25 2.25 9.26
CA GLU A 13 4.31 2.70 8.37
C GLU A 13 5.56 1.85 8.59
N LYS A 14 6.18 1.43 7.49
CA LYS A 14 7.42 0.68 7.50
C LYS A 14 8.58 1.65 7.29
N PRO A 15 9.69 1.51 8.05
CA PRO A 15 10.90 2.26 7.78
C PRO A 15 11.34 1.99 6.33
N VAL A 16 11.58 3.07 5.58
CA VAL A 16 11.94 3.00 4.16
C VAL A 16 13.18 2.15 3.96
N GLU A 17 14.14 2.26 4.89
CA GLU A 17 15.44 1.56 4.85
C GLU A 17 15.28 0.03 4.85
N LYS A 18 14.23 -0.48 5.51
CA LYS A 18 13.96 -1.94 5.57
C LYS A 18 13.33 -2.49 4.31
N ILE A 19 12.72 -1.64 3.49
CA ILE A 19 11.99 -2.04 2.28
C ILE A 19 12.80 -1.71 1.03
N GLU A 20 13.67 -0.70 1.09
CA GLU A 20 14.49 -0.26 -0.02
C GLU A 20 15.36 -1.37 -0.59
N GLU A 21 15.96 -2.24 0.23
CA GLU A 21 16.73 -3.39 -0.26
C GLU A 21 15.86 -4.42 -1.02
N GLU A 22 14.64 -4.68 -0.53
CA GLU A 22 13.69 -5.60 -1.18
C GLU A 22 13.15 -5.00 -2.50
N PHE A 23 12.98 -3.67 -2.54
CA PHE A 23 12.41 -2.97 -3.69
C PHE A 23 13.44 -2.47 -4.69
N ALA A 24 14.72 -2.40 -4.34
CA ALA A 24 15.80 -1.98 -5.23
C ALA A 24 15.73 -2.60 -6.65
N PRO A 25 15.52 -3.92 -6.83
CA PRO A 25 15.40 -4.50 -8.18
C PRO A 25 14.09 -4.14 -8.91
N LEU A 26 13.09 -3.59 -8.22
CA LEU A 26 11.78 -3.21 -8.76
C LEU A 26 11.70 -1.72 -9.13
N LEU A 27 12.63 -0.90 -8.61
CA LEU A 27 12.70 0.54 -8.87
C LEU A 27 13.37 0.82 -10.22
N ALA A 28 12.80 1.75 -10.98
CA ALA A 28 13.44 2.25 -12.18
C ALA A 28 14.67 3.13 -11.83
N PRO A 29 15.62 3.33 -12.76
CA PRO A 29 16.73 4.26 -12.55
C PRO A 29 16.24 5.65 -12.13
N GLY A 30 16.73 6.13 -10.97
CA GLY A 30 16.36 7.41 -10.37
C GLY A 30 14.93 7.47 -9.82
N GLU A 31 14.23 6.34 -9.67
CA GLU A 31 12.98 6.25 -8.90
C GLU A 31 13.35 6.11 -7.41
N SER A 32 12.70 6.88 -6.53
CA SER A 32 12.97 6.86 -5.09
C SER A 32 11.76 6.36 -4.31
N LEU A 33 12.00 5.47 -3.34
CA LEU A 33 10.99 5.03 -2.39
C LEU A 33 10.74 6.16 -1.39
N GLN A 34 9.48 6.50 -1.17
CA GLN A 34 9.10 7.59 -0.26
C GLN A 34 8.50 7.08 1.03
N ARG A 35 7.48 6.21 0.93
CA ARG A 35 6.73 5.69 2.09
C ARG A 35 6.22 4.30 1.79
N ALA A 36 6.05 3.49 2.82
CA ALA A 36 5.50 2.16 2.68
C ALA A 36 4.63 1.80 3.89
N PHE A 37 3.49 1.16 3.65
CA PHE A 37 2.54 0.76 4.68
C PHE A 37 2.16 -0.70 4.46
N SER A 38 2.27 -1.53 5.50
CA SER A 38 1.89 -2.94 5.40
C SER A 38 0.59 -3.23 6.16
N THR A 39 -0.16 -4.17 5.65
CA THR A 39 -1.23 -4.88 6.35
C THR A 39 -0.77 -6.32 6.62
N ILE A 40 -1.66 -7.18 7.12
CA ILE A 40 -1.34 -8.60 7.36
C ILE A 40 -1.05 -9.36 6.05
N ARG A 41 -1.64 -8.93 4.92
CA ARG A 41 -1.51 -9.61 3.62
C ARG A 41 -0.93 -8.75 2.50
N ASP A 42 -1.09 -7.44 2.59
CA ASP A 42 -0.79 -6.49 1.52
C ASP A 42 0.27 -5.48 1.96
N LEU A 43 0.97 -4.92 0.99
CA LEU A 43 1.89 -3.79 1.19
C LEU A 43 1.61 -2.75 0.11
N ILE A 44 1.44 -1.50 0.53
CA ILE A 44 1.33 -0.35 -0.36
C ILE A 44 2.59 0.49 -0.24
N VAL A 45 3.27 0.71 -1.36
CA VAL A 45 4.52 1.47 -1.44
C VAL A 45 4.33 2.67 -2.35
N PHE A 46 4.75 3.84 -1.86
CA PHE A 46 4.75 5.10 -2.58
C PHE A 46 6.17 5.39 -3.04
N THR A 47 6.34 5.60 -4.34
CA THR A 47 7.56 6.16 -4.92
C THR A 47 7.31 7.59 -5.38
N ASP A 48 8.33 8.27 -5.90
CA ASP A 48 8.15 9.56 -6.56
C ASP A 48 7.34 9.47 -7.88
N ARG A 49 7.11 8.26 -8.42
CA ARG A 49 6.48 8.04 -9.74
C ARG A 49 5.15 7.28 -9.71
N ARG A 50 4.96 6.36 -8.77
CA ARG A 50 3.81 5.44 -8.74
C ARG A 50 3.51 4.93 -7.34
N VAL A 51 2.31 4.38 -7.19
CA VAL A 51 1.98 3.46 -6.11
C VAL A 51 2.29 2.04 -6.57
N VAL A 52 2.94 1.24 -5.72
CA VAL A 52 3.13 -0.20 -5.94
C VAL A 52 2.33 -0.95 -4.89
N LEU A 53 1.39 -1.77 -5.33
CA LEU A 53 0.64 -2.68 -4.49
C LEU A 53 1.29 -4.06 -4.55
N VAL A 54 1.60 -4.62 -3.39
CA VAL A 54 2.20 -5.94 -3.26
C VAL A 54 1.22 -6.84 -2.54
N ASN A 55 0.77 -7.88 -3.24
CA ASN A 55 -0.17 -8.86 -2.72
C ASN A 55 0.49 -10.23 -2.67
N LYS A 56 0.50 -10.86 -1.48
CA LYS A 56 0.98 -12.22 -1.30
C LYS A 56 -0.18 -13.21 -1.47
N GLN A 57 -0.12 -14.01 -2.53
CA GLN A 57 -1.14 -14.96 -2.93
C GLN A 57 -0.86 -16.38 -2.44
N GLY A 58 -1.94 -17.10 -2.11
CA GLY A 58 -1.93 -18.53 -1.79
C GLY A 58 -1.54 -18.86 -0.34
N VAL A 59 -1.85 -20.08 0.09
CA VAL A 59 -1.68 -20.55 1.48
C VAL A 59 -0.22 -20.49 1.94
N THR A 60 0.73 -20.66 1.02
CA THR A 60 2.18 -20.63 1.32
C THR A 60 2.80 -19.24 1.17
N ALA A 61 2.05 -18.22 0.73
CA ALA A 61 2.53 -16.87 0.43
C ALA A 61 3.76 -16.80 -0.50
N LYS A 62 4.03 -17.86 -1.29
CA LYS A 62 5.18 -17.94 -2.19
C LYS A 62 4.98 -17.17 -3.50
N LYS A 63 3.75 -16.88 -3.87
CA LYS A 63 3.42 -16.12 -5.07
C LYS A 63 3.15 -14.68 -4.66
N THR A 64 3.95 -13.75 -5.18
CA THR A 64 3.77 -12.32 -4.91
C THR A 64 3.42 -11.61 -6.20
N GLU A 65 2.35 -10.83 -6.19
CA GLU A 65 2.00 -9.92 -7.27
C GLU A 65 2.48 -8.51 -6.92
N TYR A 66 3.22 -7.87 -7.82
CA TYR A 66 3.61 -6.46 -7.73
C TYR A 66 2.84 -5.67 -8.79
N ARG A 67 1.86 -4.88 -8.38
CA ARG A 67 1.01 -4.09 -9.27
C ARG A 67 1.40 -2.62 -9.20
N SER A 68 1.86 -2.09 -10.32
CA SER A 68 2.27 -0.69 -10.45
C SER A 68 1.13 0.18 -10.95
N ILE A 69 0.83 1.24 -10.21
CA ILE A 69 -0.21 2.22 -10.51
C ILE A 69 0.43 3.60 -10.64
N PRO A 70 0.64 4.11 -11.87
CA PRO A 70 1.10 5.48 -12.06
C PRO A 70 0.12 6.47 -11.44
N TYR A 71 0.61 7.54 -10.80
CA TYR A 71 -0.26 8.51 -10.12
C TYR A 71 -1.31 9.12 -11.06
N ARG A 72 -0.92 9.45 -12.29
CA ARG A 72 -1.83 9.98 -13.34
C ARG A 72 -3.00 9.06 -13.71
N ALA A 73 -2.92 7.77 -13.37
CA ALA A 73 -3.98 6.82 -13.65
C ALA A 73 -5.05 6.81 -12.56
N ILE A 74 -4.77 7.35 -11.37
CA ILE A 74 -5.70 7.40 -10.25
C ILE A 74 -6.66 8.55 -10.46
N THR A 75 -7.94 8.25 -10.62
CA THR A 75 -8.99 9.24 -10.90
C THR A 75 -9.81 9.61 -9.66
N MET A 76 -9.88 8.72 -8.68
CA MET A 76 -10.59 8.92 -7.42
C MET A 76 -10.02 7.99 -6.37
N PHE A 77 -10.07 8.39 -5.11
CA PHE A 77 -9.81 7.51 -3.97
C PHE A 77 -10.75 7.87 -2.82
N SER A 78 -11.07 6.89 -1.98
CA SER A 78 -11.88 7.08 -0.77
C SER A 78 -11.35 6.23 0.36
N LEU A 79 -11.35 6.76 1.57
CA LEU A 79 -11.05 5.99 2.78
C LEU A 79 -12.31 5.91 3.64
N GLU A 80 -12.73 4.69 3.93
CA GLU A 80 -13.75 4.37 4.93
C GLU A 80 -13.04 3.91 6.20
N THR A 81 -13.17 4.66 7.28
CA THR A 81 -12.48 4.34 8.54
C THR A 81 -13.22 3.27 9.32
N ALA A 82 -12.47 2.41 10.01
CA ALA A 82 -13.02 1.43 10.94
C ALA A 82 -13.94 2.11 11.99
N GLY A 83 -15.19 1.66 12.08
CA GLY A 83 -16.11 2.06 13.13
C GLY A 83 -15.77 1.43 14.49
N HIS A 84 -16.60 1.68 15.51
CA HIS A 84 -16.35 1.17 16.88
C HIS A 84 -16.26 -0.38 16.94
N PHE A 85 -17.04 -1.06 16.09
CA PHE A 85 -17.12 -2.52 16.00
C PHE A 85 -16.34 -3.11 14.83
N ASP A 86 -15.89 -2.30 13.88
CA ASP A 86 -15.08 -2.76 12.75
C ASP A 86 -13.60 -2.69 13.11
N LEU A 87 -12.84 -3.70 12.68
CA LEU A 87 -11.40 -3.77 12.91
C LEU A 87 -10.61 -3.22 11.72
N GLU A 88 -11.25 -2.98 10.58
CA GLU A 88 -10.56 -2.64 9.34
C GLU A 88 -11.09 -1.33 8.76
N ALA A 89 -10.18 -0.50 8.26
CA ALA A 89 -10.49 0.63 7.40
C ALA A 89 -10.35 0.17 5.95
N GLU A 90 -11.19 0.64 5.06
CA GLU A 90 -11.19 0.25 3.66
C GLU A 90 -10.75 1.42 2.78
N LEU A 91 -9.66 1.22 2.03
CA LEU A 91 -9.20 2.16 1.03
C LEU A 91 -9.64 1.68 -0.35
N ARG A 92 -10.32 2.55 -1.09
CA ARG A 92 -10.74 2.29 -2.47
C ARG A 92 -10.04 3.27 -3.41
N ILE A 93 -9.49 2.76 -4.51
CA ILE A 93 -8.75 3.54 -5.51
C ILE A 93 -9.34 3.23 -6.89
N TRP A 94 -9.91 4.23 -7.55
CA TRP A 94 -10.39 4.12 -8.92
C TRP A 94 -9.30 4.52 -9.91
N LEU A 95 -9.19 3.72 -10.96
CA LEU A 95 -8.26 3.97 -12.06
C LEU A 95 -9.03 4.38 -13.31
N SER A 96 -8.42 5.24 -14.11
CA SER A 96 -8.96 5.65 -15.41
C SER A 96 -9.28 4.42 -16.27
N GLY A 97 -10.50 4.36 -16.78
CA GLY A 97 -10.98 3.25 -17.62
C GLY A 97 -11.39 1.98 -16.84
N GLN A 98 -11.35 1.97 -15.50
CA GLN A 98 -11.83 0.85 -14.70
C GLN A 98 -13.12 1.24 -13.93
N PRO A 99 -14.23 0.49 -14.09
CA PRO A 99 -15.49 0.82 -13.42
C PRO A 99 -15.49 0.46 -11.93
N ALA A 100 -14.72 -0.56 -11.54
CA ALA A 100 -14.59 -1.00 -10.16
C ALA A 100 -13.29 -0.46 -9.54
N PRO A 101 -13.30 -0.07 -8.25
CA PRO A 101 -12.08 0.31 -7.55
C PRO A 101 -11.18 -0.90 -7.28
N ILE A 102 -9.91 -0.61 -7.01
CA ILE A 102 -9.04 -1.48 -6.25
C ILE A 102 -9.33 -1.24 -4.77
N GLU A 103 -9.66 -2.30 -4.05
CA GLU A 103 -9.99 -2.28 -2.62
C GLU A 103 -8.81 -2.83 -1.81
N LEU A 104 -8.46 -2.13 -0.74
CA LEU A 104 -7.40 -2.50 0.20
C LEU A 104 -7.94 -2.40 1.62
N HIS A 105 -7.92 -3.53 2.35
CA HIS A 105 -8.29 -3.59 3.75
C HIS A 105 -7.08 -3.22 4.61
N LEU A 106 -7.14 -2.04 5.21
CA LEU A 106 -6.15 -1.52 6.13
C LEU A 106 -6.56 -1.92 7.55
N GLY A 107 -5.66 -2.55 8.30
CA GLY A 107 -5.94 -2.83 9.73
C GLY A 107 -6.05 -1.55 10.56
N ARG A 108 -6.43 -1.67 11.83
CA ARG A 108 -6.43 -0.53 12.77
C ARG A 108 -5.05 0.14 12.82
N GLY A 109 -5.00 1.45 12.56
CA GLY A 109 -3.77 2.23 12.64
C GLY A 109 -3.87 3.64 12.05
N SER A 110 -2.93 4.50 12.45
CA SER A 110 -2.79 5.88 11.94
C SER A 110 -2.34 5.95 10.48
N GLY A 111 -1.86 4.84 9.90
CA GLY A 111 -1.34 4.80 8.53
C GLY A 111 -2.39 5.09 7.46
N ALA A 112 -3.66 4.78 7.69
CA ALA A 112 -4.73 4.94 6.71
C ALA A 112 -4.94 6.41 6.29
N GLN A 113 -4.91 7.34 7.24
CA GLN A 113 -5.04 8.78 6.95
C GLN A 113 -3.80 9.30 6.21
N SER A 114 -2.60 8.84 6.57
CA SER A 114 -1.35 9.18 5.88
C SER A 114 -1.37 8.75 4.42
N ILE A 115 -1.94 7.57 4.12
CA ILE A 115 -2.11 7.08 2.75
C ILE A 115 -2.97 8.05 1.91
N VAL A 116 -4.08 8.53 2.46
CA VAL A 116 -4.95 9.52 1.77
C VAL A 116 -4.17 10.81 1.47
N SER A 117 -3.41 11.31 2.44
CA SER A 117 -2.58 12.50 2.27
C SER A 117 -1.53 12.33 1.14
N LEU A 118 -0.85 11.18 1.10
CA LEU A 118 0.12 10.86 0.05
C LEU A 118 -0.53 10.71 -1.32
N LEU A 119 -1.67 10.03 -1.40
CA LEU A 119 -2.44 9.95 -2.64
C LEU A 119 -2.83 11.35 -3.13
N ALA A 120 -3.32 12.22 -2.25
CA ALA A 120 -3.64 13.60 -2.61
C ALA A 120 -2.41 14.40 -3.08
N GLN A 121 -1.26 14.24 -2.42
CA GLN A 121 -0.01 14.92 -2.78
C GLN A 121 0.48 14.56 -4.19
N HIS A 122 0.31 13.31 -4.61
CA HIS A 122 0.89 12.79 -5.85
C HIS A 122 -0.10 12.67 -7.01
N ALA A 123 -1.34 12.26 -6.75
CA ALA A 123 -2.36 12.02 -7.78
C ALA A 123 -3.13 13.28 -8.19
N SER A 124 -3.08 14.35 -7.40
CA SER A 124 -3.78 15.62 -7.72
C SER A 124 -2.97 16.58 -8.61
N LYS A 125 -1.82 16.15 -9.11
CA LYS A 125 -0.93 16.94 -9.99
C LYS A 125 -1.15 16.55 -11.45
#